data_AF-A0A5N8V4N9-F1
#
_entry.id   AF-A0A5N8V4N9-F1
#
_cell.length_a   1.000
_cell.length_b   1.000
_cell.length_c   1.000
_cell.angle_alpha   90.00
_cell.angle_beta   90.00
_cell.angle_gamma   90.00
#
_symmetry.space_group_name_H-M   'P 1'
#
loop_
_entity.id
_entity.type
_entity.pdbx_description
1 polymer ?
#
loop_
_entity_poly.entity_id
_entity_poly.type
_entity_poly.pdbx_seq_one_letter_code
_entity_poly.pdbx_strand_id
1 'polypeptide(L)'
;MGESISDSGTGVVLAHGRTRLWVERGALHRRRGRTTVTVPGARIRRVEVAGKSLEVVLFEDARLDEVIRVRYRSEAVVAALGAEIEAIIGDTGASGVRPPVHRRSARLWPLRVAAGLRDRLRHGSPWWRRALAYVVLGLAVFVGLPVDRLLGFLAWLLLPLSVVLLRTWVGMAELDTRWVLWRRGVTVRARFEFDHASEGISYLVHFRTLDGREVTARPALRGRRDEIRYDPEDPSRVLAPTRAAWLGIALAAFMLTGFWGVACGIPAVLWVIELLSLPF
;
A
#
# COMPACT_ATOMS: atom_id res chain seq x y z
N MET A 1 11.99 -39.12 5.22
CA MET A 1 10.67 -38.59 5.64
C MET A 1 10.79 -37.09 5.68
N GLY A 2 10.31 -36.42 4.63
CA GLY A 2 10.48 -34.97 4.46
C GLY A 2 9.48 -34.22 5.31
N GLU A 3 9.99 -33.42 6.26
CA GLU A 3 9.20 -32.38 6.88
C GLU A 3 8.82 -31.36 5.81
N SER A 4 7.58 -31.40 5.33
CA SER A 4 6.96 -30.22 4.73
C SER A 4 6.78 -29.21 5.84
N ILE A 5 7.85 -28.46 6.15
CA ILE A 5 7.76 -27.20 6.87
C ILE A 5 6.88 -26.33 6.00
N SER A 6 5.58 -26.33 6.29
CA SER A 6 4.64 -25.41 5.68
C SER A 6 5.20 -24.02 5.93
N ASP A 7 5.45 -23.36 4.80
CA ASP A 7 6.20 -22.14 4.61
C ASP A 7 5.73 -21.03 5.57
N SER A 8 6.38 -20.94 6.73
CA SER A 8 5.87 -20.24 7.94
C SER A 8 5.77 -18.70 7.85
N GLY A 9 5.94 -18.14 6.65
CA GLY A 9 5.96 -16.69 6.40
C GLY A 9 5.05 -16.19 5.28
N THR A 10 4.42 -17.07 4.50
CA THR A 10 3.52 -16.69 3.40
C THR A 10 2.06 -16.92 3.82
N GLY A 11 1.18 -15.95 3.52
CA GLY A 11 -0.23 -16.05 3.93
C GLY A 11 -1.06 -14.79 3.68
N VAL A 12 -2.38 -14.94 3.66
CA VAL A 12 -3.33 -13.88 3.34
C VAL A 12 -3.47 -12.91 4.51
N VAL A 13 -3.43 -11.60 4.21
CA VAL A 13 -3.63 -10.55 5.20
C VAL A 13 -4.88 -9.75 4.86
N LEU A 14 -5.90 -9.91 5.69
CA LEU A 14 -7.09 -9.07 5.63
C LEU A 14 -6.79 -7.76 6.37
N ALA A 15 -6.58 -6.67 5.62
CA ALA A 15 -6.38 -5.33 6.18
C ALA A 15 -7.56 -4.41 5.87
N HIS A 16 -8.40 -4.12 6.86
CA HIS A 16 -9.55 -3.22 6.73
C HIS A 16 -9.54 -2.10 7.78
N GLY A 17 -9.23 -0.88 7.35
CA GLY A 17 -9.14 0.28 8.23
C GLY A 17 -8.16 0.07 9.38
N ARG A 18 -8.68 -0.02 10.61
CA ARG A 18 -7.90 -0.24 11.84
C ARG A 18 -7.78 -1.73 12.24
N THR A 19 -8.48 -2.61 11.54
CA THR A 19 -8.50 -4.05 11.81
C THR A 19 -7.60 -4.76 10.81
N ARG A 20 -6.79 -5.70 11.31
CA ARG A 20 -5.99 -6.62 10.51
C ARG A 20 -6.16 -8.03 11.04
N LEU A 21 -6.31 -8.98 10.14
CA LEU A 21 -6.24 -10.40 10.45
C LEU A 21 -5.29 -11.10 9.51
N TRP A 22 -4.53 -12.05 10.04
CA TRP A 22 -3.64 -12.92 9.30
C TRP A 22 -3.42 -14.20 10.09
N VAL A 23 -3.09 -15.29 9.39
CA VAL A 23 -2.63 -16.54 10.00
C VAL A 23 -1.10 -16.57 9.96
N GLU A 24 -0.46 -17.00 11.04
CA GLU A 24 0.98 -17.20 11.12
C GLU A 24 1.27 -18.27 12.16
N ARG A 25 2.14 -19.24 11.82
CA ARG A 25 2.60 -20.29 12.74
C ARG A 25 1.46 -21.01 13.48
N GLY A 26 0.40 -21.40 12.76
CA GLY A 26 -0.74 -22.11 13.34
C GLY A 26 -1.64 -21.27 14.26
N ALA A 27 -1.50 -19.94 14.23
CA ALA A 27 -2.32 -19.03 15.03
C ALA A 27 -2.94 -17.93 14.18
N LEU A 28 -4.19 -17.60 14.49
CA LEU A 28 -4.89 -16.44 13.97
C LEU A 28 -4.49 -15.20 14.77
N HIS A 29 -3.94 -14.21 14.10
CA HIS A 29 -3.61 -12.93 14.70
C HIS A 29 -4.64 -11.88 14.29
N ARG A 30 -5.36 -11.34 15.28
CA ARG A 30 -6.29 -10.22 15.11
C ARG A 30 -5.68 -8.96 15.71
N ARG A 31 -5.37 -7.97 14.89
CA ARG A 31 -4.98 -6.65 15.36
C ARG A 31 -6.09 -5.64 15.15
N ARG A 32 -6.57 -5.04 16.23
CA ARG A 32 -7.49 -3.89 16.20
C ARG A 32 -6.79 -2.68 16.81
N GLY A 33 -6.39 -1.74 15.94
CA GLY A 33 -5.62 -0.57 16.34
C GLY A 33 -4.25 -0.93 16.95
N ARG A 34 -4.16 -0.87 18.28
CA ARG A 34 -2.93 -1.12 19.06
C ARG A 34 -2.89 -2.47 19.74
N THR A 35 -4.03 -3.14 19.85
CA THR A 35 -4.13 -4.46 20.46
C THR A 35 -3.99 -5.50 19.37
N THR A 36 -3.03 -6.41 19.55
CA THR A 36 -2.93 -7.66 18.81
C THR A 36 -3.35 -8.78 19.74
N VAL A 37 -4.33 -9.56 19.29
CA VAL A 37 -4.80 -10.79 19.92
C VAL A 37 -4.29 -11.95 19.06
N THR A 38 -3.58 -12.89 19.67
CA THR A 38 -3.14 -14.11 19.02
C THR A 38 -3.98 -15.27 19.54
N VAL A 39 -4.70 -15.92 18.64
CA VAL A 39 -5.61 -17.04 18.90
C VAL A 39 -5.01 -18.29 18.26
N PRO A 40 -4.54 -19.27 19.04
CA PRO A 40 -4.06 -20.54 18.49
C PRO A 40 -5.17 -21.29 17.73
N GLY A 41 -4.84 -22.02 16.66
CA GLY A 41 -5.81 -22.83 15.88
C GLY A 41 -6.66 -23.76 16.76
N ALA A 42 -6.03 -24.40 17.76
CA ALA A 42 -6.70 -25.26 18.75
C ALA A 42 -7.78 -24.57 19.60
N ARG A 43 -7.86 -23.24 19.59
CA ARG A 43 -8.88 -22.46 20.31
C ARG A 43 -10.03 -22.02 19.40
N ILE A 44 -9.94 -22.31 18.10
CA ILE A 44 -10.96 -22.00 17.11
C ILE A 44 -11.86 -23.22 16.96
N ARG A 45 -13.17 -23.03 17.20
CA ARG A 45 -14.18 -24.09 17.11
C ARG A 45 -14.62 -24.30 15.67
N ARG A 46 -14.92 -23.21 14.98
CA ARG A 46 -15.35 -23.21 13.58
C ARG A 46 -15.12 -21.84 12.95
N VAL A 47 -15.06 -21.85 11.63
CA VAL A 47 -15.02 -20.65 10.80
C VAL A 47 -16.20 -20.70 9.85
N GLU A 48 -16.94 -19.61 9.77
CA GLU A 48 -18.03 -19.44 8.83
C GLU A 48 -17.67 -18.31 7.87
N VAL A 49 -17.65 -18.63 6.58
CA VAL A 49 -17.47 -17.67 5.50
C VAL A 49 -18.84 -17.46 4.84
N ALA A 50 -19.33 -16.23 4.89
CA ALA A 50 -20.57 -15.83 4.24
C ALA A 50 -20.29 -14.64 3.32
N GLY A 51 -19.95 -14.93 2.06
CA GLY A 51 -19.57 -13.94 1.04
C GLY A 51 -18.47 -12.99 1.51
N LYS A 52 -18.84 -11.76 1.85
CA LYS A 52 -17.92 -10.69 2.28
C LYS A 52 -17.66 -10.67 3.80
N SER A 53 -18.18 -11.63 4.55
CA SER A 53 -18.00 -11.74 6.00
C SER A 53 -17.29 -13.02 6.41
N LEU A 54 -16.37 -12.88 7.36
CA LEU A 54 -15.72 -13.95 8.08
C LEU A 54 -16.20 -13.92 9.54
N GLU A 55 -16.68 -15.05 10.03
CA GLU A 55 -17.04 -15.27 11.43
C GLU A 55 -16.18 -16.39 12.00
N VAL A 56 -15.41 -16.10 13.05
CA VAL A 56 -14.58 -17.08 13.74
C VAL A 56 -15.13 -17.28 15.14
N VAL A 57 -15.59 -18.50 15.41
CA VAL A 57 -16.15 -18.91 16.71
C VAL A 57 -15.07 -19.61 17.51
N LEU A 58 -14.85 -19.16 18.75
CA LEU A 58 -13.86 -19.71 19.67
C LEU A 58 -14.53 -20.69 20.65
N PHE A 59 -13.74 -21.57 21.29
CA PHE A 59 -14.23 -22.42 22.38
C PHE A 59 -14.52 -21.62 23.67
N GLU A 60 -15.57 -22.02 24.41
CA GLU A 60 -16.13 -21.35 25.61
C GLU A 60 -15.11 -21.06 26.73
N ASP A 61 -14.02 -21.84 26.84
CA ASP A 61 -12.95 -21.60 27.83
C ASP A 61 -12.03 -20.42 27.48
N ALA A 62 -12.06 -19.94 26.23
CA ALA A 62 -11.49 -18.63 25.96
C ALA A 62 -12.42 -17.63 26.65
N ARG A 63 -11.92 -16.85 27.62
CA ARG A 63 -12.65 -15.77 28.33
C ARG A 63 -13.25 -14.67 27.42
N LEU A 64 -13.35 -14.94 26.13
CA LEU A 64 -13.93 -14.16 25.06
C LEU A 64 -15.00 -15.04 24.40
N ASP A 65 -16.25 -14.95 24.85
CA ASP A 65 -17.45 -15.24 24.03
C ASP A 65 -17.57 -14.29 22.80
N GLU A 66 -16.46 -13.65 22.43
CA GLU A 66 -16.38 -12.67 21.37
C GLU A 66 -16.19 -13.41 20.05
N VAL A 67 -17.31 -13.75 19.42
CA VAL A 67 -17.37 -14.08 18.00
C VAL A 67 -16.58 -13.02 17.22
N ILE A 68 -15.51 -13.43 16.54
CA ILE A 68 -14.72 -12.51 15.74
C ILE A 68 -15.40 -12.37 14.38
N ARG A 69 -16.20 -11.31 14.23
CA ARG A 69 -16.83 -10.93 12.95
C ARG A 69 -16.01 -9.89 12.20
N VAL A 70 -15.75 -10.15 10.93
CA VAL A 70 -14.97 -9.25 10.07
C VAL A 70 -15.64 -9.18 8.71
N ARG A 71 -16.01 -7.98 8.28
CA ARG A 71 -16.47 -7.71 6.92
C ARG A 71 -15.32 -7.16 6.09
N TYR A 72 -15.13 -7.70 4.90
CA TYR A 72 -14.14 -7.22 3.94
C TYR A 72 -14.76 -6.96 2.58
N ARG A 73 -14.10 -6.14 1.77
CA ARG A 73 -14.64 -5.74 0.45
C ARG A 73 -14.57 -6.86 -0.60
N SER A 74 -13.59 -7.76 -0.47
CA SER A 74 -13.33 -8.85 -1.42
C SER A 74 -13.69 -10.19 -0.78
N GLU A 75 -14.61 -10.92 -1.41
CA GLU A 75 -15.03 -12.26 -1.01
C GLU A 75 -13.90 -13.28 -1.19
N ALA A 76 -13.14 -13.21 -2.29
CA ALA A 76 -12.02 -14.12 -2.53
C ALA A 76 -10.95 -14.04 -1.41
N VAL A 77 -10.68 -12.84 -0.89
CA VAL A 77 -9.76 -12.66 0.24
C VAL A 77 -10.31 -13.25 1.54
N VAL A 78 -11.63 -13.14 1.74
CA VAL A 78 -12.30 -13.72 2.91
C VAL A 78 -12.30 -15.24 2.83
N ALA A 79 -12.61 -15.80 1.66
CA ALA A 79 -12.59 -17.24 1.41
C ALA A 79 -11.19 -17.82 1.60
N ALA A 80 -10.16 -17.20 1.02
CA ALA A 80 -8.78 -17.65 1.17
C ALA A 80 -8.28 -17.58 2.62
N LEU A 81 -8.58 -16.49 3.34
CA LEU A 81 -8.26 -16.40 4.77
C LEU A 81 -9.06 -17.43 5.58
N GLY A 82 -10.32 -17.69 5.21
CA GLY A 82 -11.15 -18.73 5.83
C GLY A 82 -10.52 -20.11 5.68
N ALA A 83 -10.07 -20.45 4.47
CA ALA A 83 -9.36 -21.71 4.19
C ALA A 83 -8.04 -21.83 4.97
N GLU A 84 -7.27 -20.75 5.10
CA GLU A 84 -6.06 -20.73 5.96
C GLU A 84 -6.39 -20.98 7.44
N ILE A 85 -7.51 -20.45 7.94
CA ILE A 85 -7.93 -20.68 9.32
C ILE A 85 -8.45 -22.12 9.49
N GLU A 86 -9.16 -22.66 8.50
CA GLU A 86 -9.64 -24.04 8.54
C GLU A 86 -8.48 -25.05 8.53
N ALA A 87 -7.42 -24.78 7.76
CA ALA A 87 -6.21 -25.59 7.76
C ALA A 87 -5.55 -25.68 9.16
N ILE A 88 -5.43 -24.55 9.87
CA ILE A 88 -4.84 -24.56 11.23
C ILE A 88 -5.73 -25.22 12.29
N ILE A 89 -7.05 -25.35 12.04
CA ILE A 89 -7.96 -26.14 12.88
C ILE A 89 -7.65 -27.62 12.67
N GLY A 90 -7.56 -28.06 11.40
CA GLY A 90 -7.28 -29.45 11.04
C GLY A 90 -5.94 -29.98 11.57
N ASP A 91 -4.91 -29.13 11.61
CA ASP A 91 -3.56 -29.49 12.09
C ASP A 91 -3.47 -29.65 13.61
N THR A 92 -4.44 -29.13 14.38
CA THR A 92 -4.39 -29.20 15.85
C THR A 92 -5.19 -30.40 16.37
N GLY A 93 -4.49 -31.51 16.63
CA GLY A 93 -5.07 -32.72 17.21
C GLY A 93 -5.92 -32.45 18.47
N ALA A 94 -7.05 -33.15 18.58
CA ALA A 94 -8.13 -32.87 19.53
C ALA A 94 -7.79 -33.00 21.03
N SER A 95 -6.60 -33.46 21.40
CA SER A 95 -6.29 -33.99 22.74
C SER A 95 -5.12 -33.32 23.49
N GLY A 96 -4.59 -32.20 23.00
CA GLY A 96 -3.49 -31.48 23.66
C GLY A 96 -3.93 -30.35 24.60
N VAL A 97 -3.13 -30.06 25.63
CA VAL A 97 -3.25 -28.86 26.48
C VAL A 97 -3.33 -27.61 25.60
N ARG A 98 -4.49 -26.96 25.56
CA ARG A 98 -4.76 -25.86 24.62
C ARG A 98 -4.02 -24.59 25.08
N PRO A 99 -3.11 -24.03 24.28
CA PRO A 99 -2.39 -22.80 24.66
C PRO A 99 -3.35 -21.62 24.87
N PRO A 100 -3.02 -20.67 25.77
CA PRO A 100 -3.89 -19.54 26.08
C PRO A 100 -3.85 -18.48 24.96
N VAL A 101 -4.93 -17.70 24.87
CA VAL A 101 -5.02 -16.54 23.97
C VAL A 101 -4.12 -15.42 24.52
N HIS A 102 -3.24 -14.88 23.69
CA HIS A 102 -2.29 -13.84 24.08
C HIS A 102 -2.73 -12.46 23.60
N ARG A 103 -2.75 -11.47 24.49
CA ARG A 103 -3.06 -10.08 24.16
C ARG A 103 -1.83 -9.20 24.36
N ARG A 104 -1.38 -8.56 23.28
CA ARG A 104 -0.30 -7.56 23.31
C ARG A 104 -0.85 -6.20 22.92
N SER A 105 -0.64 -5.21 23.76
CA SER A 105 -0.97 -3.80 23.47
C SER A 105 0.31 -3.02 23.20
N ALA A 106 0.42 -2.42 22.01
CA ALA A 106 1.54 -1.54 21.70
C ALA A 106 1.40 -0.20 22.45
N ARG A 107 2.48 0.25 23.10
CA ARG A 107 2.53 1.56 23.80
C ARG A 107 2.32 2.73 22.82
N LEU A 108 1.74 3.82 23.35
CA LEU A 108 1.50 5.09 22.67
C LEU A 108 2.79 5.64 22.04
N TRP A 109 2.75 6.01 20.75
CA TRP A 109 3.84 6.80 20.15
C TRP A 109 3.31 7.90 19.23
N PRO A 110 2.81 9.03 19.79
CA PRO A 110 2.37 10.18 18.99
C PRO A 110 3.55 11.02 18.46
N LEU A 111 4.69 11.03 19.18
CA LEU A 111 5.80 11.94 18.91
C LEU A 111 6.65 11.58 17.67
N ARG A 112 6.62 10.34 17.19
CA ARG A 112 7.46 9.92 16.04
C ARG A 112 6.97 10.41 14.67
N VAL A 113 5.69 10.73 14.52
CA VAL A 113 5.16 11.22 13.24
C VAL A 113 5.47 12.70 13.05
N ALA A 114 5.28 13.51 14.10
CA ALA A 114 5.68 14.91 14.11
C ALA A 114 7.21 15.08 14.09
N ALA A 115 7.95 14.27 14.87
CA ALA A 115 9.41 14.25 14.82
C ALA A 115 9.91 13.79 13.44
N GLY A 116 9.28 12.78 12.81
CA GLY A 116 9.67 12.31 11.48
C GLY A 116 9.41 13.31 10.36
N LEU A 117 8.40 14.18 10.47
CA LEU A 117 8.18 15.27 9.52
C LEU A 117 9.21 16.40 9.73
N ARG A 118 9.48 16.75 10.99
CA ARG A 118 10.50 17.75 11.37
C ARG A 118 11.92 17.29 11.00
N ASP A 119 12.23 16.01 11.19
CA ASP A 119 13.50 15.42 10.76
C ASP A 119 13.61 15.34 9.24
N ARG A 120 12.52 15.05 8.52
CA ARG A 120 12.54 15.12 7.05
C ARG A 120 12.70 16.54 6.52
N LEU A 121 12.25 17.55 7.24
CA LEU A 121 12.48 18.96 6.88
C LEU A 121 13.91 19.41 7.19
N ARG A 122 14.50 18.97 8.32
CA ARG A 122 15.83 19.38 8.75
C ARG A 122 16.97 18.53 8.16
N HIS A 123 16.77 17.22 8.08
CA HIS A 123 17.75 16.22 7.66
C HIS A 123 17.32 15.46 6.40
N GLY A 124 16.22 15.87 5.76
CA GLY A 124 15.79 15.26 4.51
C GLY A 124 16.80 15.44 3.39
N SER A 125 16.71 14.52 2.42
CA SER A 125 17.46 14.54 1.17
C SER A 125 17.49 15.97 0.58
N PRO A 126 18.64 16.45 0.09
CA PRO A 126 18.79 17.78 -0.49
C PRO A 126 17.72 18.10 -1.56
N TRP A 127 17.23 17.07 -2.25
CA TRP A 127 16.17 17.17 -3.25
C TRP A 127 14.84 17.63 -2.67
N TRP A 128 14.49 17.25 -1.43
CA TRP A 128 13.25 17.69 -0.79
C TRP A 128 13.29 19.19 -0.50
N ARG A 129 14.39 19.68 0.11
CA ARG A 129 14.56 21.11 0.40
C ARG A 129 14.52 21.96 -0.88
N ARG A 130 15.14 21.46 -1.96
CA ARG A 130 15.09 22.10 -3.28
C ARG A 130 13.68 22.10 -3.85
N ALA A 131 12.96 20.98 -3.84
CA ALA A 131 11.58 20.91 -4.33
C ALA A 131 10.64 21.85 -3.57
N LEU A 132 10.77 21.95 -2.24
CA LEU A 132 9.97 22.85 -1.42
C LEU A 132 10.25 24.33 -1.74
N ALA A 133 11.54 24.70 -1.85
CA ALA A 133 11.94 26.05 -2.23
C ALA A 133 11.45 26.41 -3.64
N TYR A 134 11.54 25.47 -4.59
CA TYR A 134 11.13 25.65 -5.98
C TYR A 134 9.62 25.88 -6.11
N VAL A 135 8.80 25.24 -5.29
CA VAL A 135 7.34 25.45 -5.25
C VAL A 135 7.00 26.83 -4.70
N VAL A 136 7.61 27.23 -3.59
CA VAL A 136 7.29 28.51 -2.93
C VAL A 136 7.71 29.69 -3.79
N LEU A 137 8.91 29.64 -4.38
CA LEU A 137 9.41 30.66 -5.31
C LEU A 137 8.67 30.63 -6.65
N GLY A 138 8.46 29.44 -7.22
CA GLY A 138 7.80 29.28 -8.52
C GLY A 138 6.35 29.75 -8.52
N LEU A 139 5.59 29.45 -7.47
CA LEU A 139 4.21 29.91 -7.31
C LEU A 139 4.14 31.44 -7.18
N ALA A 140 5.04 32.06 -6.42
CA ALA A 140 5.06 33.51 -6.23
C ALA A 140 5.39 34.26 -7.53
N VAL A 141 6.34 33.74 -8.33
CA VAL A 141 6.70 34.30 -9.65
C VAL A 141 5.55 34.12 -10.65
N PHE A 142 4.86 32.97 -10.61
CA PHE A 142 3.75 32.68 -11.53
C PHE A 142 2.54 33.60 -11.31
N VAL A 143 2.19 33.90 -10.06
CA VAL A 143 1.06 34.78 -9.73
C VAL A 143 1.32 36.25 -10.13
N GLY A 144 2.59 36.64 -10.31
CA GLY A 144 2.99 38.02 -10.60
C GLY A 144 3.13 38.40 -12.08
N LEU A 145 2.95 37.47 -13.02
CA LEU A 145 3.23 37.73 -14.45
C LEU A 145 2.00 38.30 -15.19
N PRO A 146 2.05 39.53 -15.73
CA PRO A 146 0.98 40.08 -16.57
C PRO A 146 0.93 39.37 -17.92
N VAL A 147 -0.28 39.25 -18.50
CA VAL A 147 -0.54 38.50 -19.74
C VAL A 147 -0.59 39.46 -20.94
N ASP A 148 0.55 39.70 -21.59
CA ASP A 148 0.69 40.48 -22.83
C ASP A 148 0.87 39.60 -24.09
N ARG A 149 0.75 40.18 -25.29
CA ARG A 149 0.89 39.47 -26.59
C ARG A 149 2.20 38.70 -26.78
N LEU A 150 3.31 39.17 -26.18
CA LEU A 150 4.59 38.44 -26.18
C LEU A 150 4.50 37.12 -25.39
N LEU A 151 3.61 37.03 -24.39
CA LEU A 151 3.32 35.78 -23.69
C LEU A 151 2.52 34.79 -24.53
N GLY A 152 1.81 35.22 -25.58
CA GLY A 152 1.12 34.29 -26.48
C GLY A 152 2.09 33.36 -27.23
N PHE A 153 3.17 33.93 -27.77
CA PHE A 153 4.24 33.15 -28.42
C PHE A 153 5.00 32.27 -27.41
N LEU A 154 5.28 32.81 -26.21
CA LEU A 154 5.93 32.07 -25.15
C LEU A 154 5.06 30.91 -24.62
N ALA A 155 3.74 31.13 -24.50
CA ALA A 155 2.77 30.12 -24.11
C ALA A 155 2.67 29.00 -25.15
N TRP A 156 2.78 29.33 -26.43
CA TRP A 156 2.82 28.33 -27.51
C TRP A 156 4.05 27.43 -27.42
N LEU A 157 5.22 27.99 -27.08
CA LEU A 157 6.45 27.22 -26.84
C LEU A 157 6.41 26.42 -25.52
N LEU A 158 5.70 26.90 -24.52
CA LEU A 158 5.53 26.24 -23.22
C LEU A 158 4.50 25.10 -23.25
N LEU A 159 3.57 25.09 -24.20
CA LEU A 159 2.57 24.05 -24.35
C LEU A 159 3.17 22.64 -24.58
N PRO A 160 4.10 22.39 -25.53
CA PRO A 160 4.72 21.08 -25.68
C PRO A 160 5.52 20.68 -24.43
N LEU A 161 6.19 21.63 -23.77
CA LEU A 161 6.87 21.38 -22.50
C LEU A 161 5.88 20.96 -21.41
N SER A 162 4.71 21.60 -21.33
CA SER A 162 3.65 21.26 -20.38
C SER A 162 3.12 19.84 -20.61
N VAL A 163 2.91 19.46 -21.87
CA VAL A 163 2.41 18.14 -22.27
C VAL A 163 3.45 17.06 -21.94
N VAL A 164 4.73 17.31 -22.20
CA VAL A 164 5.81 16.39 -21.83
C VAL A 164 5.93 16.25 -20.32
N LEU A 165 5.86 17.35 -19.55
CA LEU A 165 5.91 17.31 -18.09
C LEU A 165 4.70 16.58 -17.47
N LEU A 166 3.49 16.81 -17.98
CA LEU A 166 2.28 16.11 -17.56
C LEU A 166 2.34 14.63 -17.94
N ARG A 167 2.79 14.29 -19.16
CA ARG A 167 2.96 12.90 -19.58
C ARG A 167 4.02 12.19 -18.76
N THR A 168 5.12 12.87 -18.42
CA THR A 168 6.17 12.36 -17.53
C THR A 168 5.65 12.20 -16.11
N TRP A 169 4.81 13.12 -15.62
CA TRP A 169 4.13 12.97 -14.34
C TRP A 169 3.24 11.74 -14.33
N VAL A 170 2.40 11.54 -15.36
CA VAL A 170 1.55 10.35 -15.53
C VAL A 170 2.38 9.07 -15.67
N GLY A 171 3.53 9.12 -16.33
CA GLY A 171 4.44 7.97 -16.49
C GLY A 171 5.25 7.63 -15.23
N MET A 172 5.72 8.63 -14.48
CA MET A 172 6.41 8.46 -13.18
C MET A 172 5.43 8.07 -12.08
N ALA A 173 4.18 8.50 -12.24
CA ALA A 173 3.09 7.98 -11.50
C ALA A 173 2.87 6.52 -11.91
N GLU A 174 3.48 5.61 -11.15
CA GLU A 174 2.89 4.31 -10.83
C GLU A 174 1.44 4.41 -10.29
N LEU A 175 0.75 5.55 -10.42
CA LEU A 175 -0.62 5.80 -10.01
C LEU A 175 -1.56 4.82 -10.67
N ASP A 176 -1.37 4.39 -11.92
CA ASP A 176 -2.28 3.39 -12.51
C ASP A 176 -2.16 2.04 -11.79
N THR A 177 -0.95 1.46 -11.73
CA THR A 177 -0.68 0.24 -10.96
C THR A 177 -1.07 0.38 -9.49
N ARG A 178 -0.79 1.52 -8.86
CA ARG A 178 -1.16 1.81 -7.46
C ARG A 178 -2.66 1.99 -7.28
N TRP A 179 -3.36 2.56 -8.25
CA TRP A 179 -4.81 2.77 -8.22
C TRP A 179 -5.55 1.47 -8.43
N VAL A 180 -5.10 0.66 -9.39
CA VAL A 180 -5.53 -0.71 -9.58
C VAL A 180 -5.29 -1.53 -8.32
N LEU A 181 -4.09 -1.49 -7.74
CA LEU A 181 -3.78 -2.17 -6.48
C LEU A 181 -4.53 -1.59 -5.29
N TRP A 182 -4.85 -0.30 -5.28
CA TRP A 182 -5.67 0.31 -4.24
C TRP A 182 -7.12 -0.20 -4.32
N ARG A 183 -7.70 -0.26 -5.52
CA ARG A 183 -9.08 -0.75 -5.76
C ARG A 183 -9.20 -2.26 -5.59
N ARG A 184 -8.33 -3.04 -6.24
CA ARG A 184 -8.44 -4.51 -6.37
C ARG A 184 -7.36 -5.26 -5.61
N GLY A 185 -6.18 -4.65 -5.43
CA GLY A 185 -5.02 -5.35 -4.88
C GLY A 185 -5.24 -5.98 -3.50
N VAL A 186 -4.67 -7.17 -3.36
CA VAL A 186 -4.75 -8.07 -2.20
C VAL A 186 -3.46 -7.99 -1.42
N THR A 187 -3.55 -7.95 -0.08
CA THR A 187 -2.35 -7.92 0.77
C THR A 187 -2.01 -9.33 1.22
N VAL A 188 -0.78 -9.74 1.00
CA VAL A 188 -0.23 -11.02 1.46
C VAL A 188 1.08 -10.79 2.18
N ARG A 189 1.44 -11.71 3.07
CA ARG A 189 2.81 -11.81 3.57
C ARG A 189 3.64 -12.58 2.58
N ALA A 190 4.86 -12.11 2.41
CA ALA A 190 5.78 -12.62 1.45
C ALA A 190 7.16 -12.75 2.07
N ARG A 191 7.93 -13.70 1.58
CA ARG A 191 9.30 -13.92 1.99
C ARG A 191 10.22 -13.06 1.12
N PHE A 192 11.03 -12.23 1.76
CA PHE A 192 11.98 -11.35 1.09
C PHE A 192 13.37 -12.00 1.12
N GLU A 193 13.98 -12.12 -0.03
CA GLU A 193 15.34 -12.61 -0.22
C GLU A 193 16.17 -11.52 -0.92
N PHE A 194 17.44 -11.41 -0.54
CA PHE A 194 18.35 -10.49 -1.22
C PHE A 194 18.79 -11.13 -2.53
N ASP A 195 18.63 -10.40 -3.64
CA ASP A 195 19.15 -10.84 -4.92
C ASP A 195 20.63 -10.45 -5.03
N HIS A 196 21.51 -11.40 -4.70
CA HIS A 196 22.95 -11.21 -4.79
C HIS A 196 23.46 -11.16 -6.24
N ALA A 197 22.64 -11.50 -7.24
CA ALA A 197 23.02 -11.50 -8.65
C ALA A 197 22.84 -10.13 -9.33
N SER A 198 22.08 -9.21 -8.72
CA SER A 198 21.87 -7.86 -9.25
C SER A 198 22.90 -6.87 -8.73
N GLU A 199 23.43 -5.98 -9.58
CA GLU A 199 24.39 -4.92 -9.21
C GLU A 199 23.80 -3.79 -8.32
N GLY A 200 22.73 -4.05 -7.57
CA GLY A 200 22.10 -3.08 -6.67
C GLY A 200 21.35 -3.74 -5.51
N ILE A 201 20.80 -2.93 -4.61
CA ILE A 201 19.92 -3.42 -3.54
C ILE A 201 18.59 -3.81 -4.17
N SER A 202 18.51 -5.02 -4.72
CA SER A 202 17.27 -5.58 -5.23
C SER A 202 16.81 -6.77 -4.37
N TYR A 203 15.49 -6.87 -4.21
CA TYR A 203 14.86 -7.88 -3.38
C TYR A 203 14.04 -8.81 -4.28
N LEU A 204 14.22 -10.11 -4.11
CA LEU A 204 13.30 -11.11 -4.61
C LEU A 204 12.23 -11.34 -3.55
N VAL A 205 10.98 -11.40 -3.98
CA VAL A 205 9.86 -11.61 -3.10
C VAL A 205 9.06 -12.81 -3.55
N HIS A 206 8.99 -13.80 -2.68
CA HIS A 206 8.22 -15.02 -2.88
C HIS A 206 6.92 -14.92 -2.10
N PHE A 207 5.79 -15.09 -2.77
CA PHE A 207 4.49 -15.06 -2.14
C PHE A 207 3.54 -16.08 -2.75
N ARG A 208 2.53 -16.47 -1.98
CA ARG A 208 1.46 -17.33 -2.45
C ARG A 208 0.26 -16.49 -2.86
N THR A 209 -0.23 -16.72 -4.07
CA THR A 209 -1.46 -16.11 -4.60
C THR A 209 -2.70 -16.71 -3.93
N LEU A 210 -3.88 -16.10 -4.11
CA LEU A 210 -5.14 -16.61 -3.57
C LEU A 210 -5.47 -18.03 -4.08
N ASP A 211 -5.01 -18.36 -5.28
CA ASP A 211 -5.20 -19.69 -5.90
C ASP A 211 -4.15 -20.72 -5.45
N GLY A 212 -3.31 -20.37 -4.48
CA GLY A 212 -2.27 -21.25 -3.95
C GLY A 212 -0.99 -21.33 -4.76
N ARG A 213 -0.88 -20.61 -5.89
CA ARG A 213 0.34 -20.60 -6.72
C ARG A 213 1.43 -19.73 -6.08
N GLU A 214 2.65 -20.25 -6.03
CA GLU A 214 3.83 -19.50 -5.60
C GLU A 214 4.35 -18.63 -6.75
N VAL A 215 4.57 -17.35 -6.47
CA VAL A 215 5.01 -16.35 -7.42
C VAL A 215 6.21 -15.61 -6.85
N THR A 216 7.24 -15.45 -7.69
CA THR A 216 8.41 -14.62 -7.39
C THR A 216 8.29 -13.30 -8.14
N ALA A 217 8.38 -12.19 -7.43
CA ALA A 217 8.38 -10.85 -8.01
C ALA A 217 9.57 -10.04 -7.51
N ARG A 218 9.94 -9.01 -8.29
CA ARG A 218 11.03 -8.07 -7.96
C ARG A 218 10.45 -6.70 -7.62
N PRO A 219 9.97 -6.47 -6.39
CA PRO A 219 9.48 -5.15 -6.02
C PRO A 219 10.65 -4.18 -5.87
N ALA A 220 10.42 -2.93 -6.29
CA ALA A 220 11.41 -1.85 -6.15
C ALA A 220 11.79 -1.53 -4.69
N LEU A 221 10.95 -1.92 -3.72
CA LEU A 221 11.14 -1.62 -2.30
C LEU A 221 10.69 -2.78 -1.42
N ARG A 222 11.40 -2.96 -0.30
CA ARG A 222 10.96 -3.90 0.76
C ARG A 222 9.76 -3.36 1.53
N GLY A 223 8.69 -4.16 1.59
CA GLY A 223 7.50 -3.87 2.39
C GLY A 223 7.77 -3.90 3.88
N ARG A 224 7.03 -3.09 4.64
CA ARG A 224 7.10 -3.13 6.10
C ARG A 224 6.33 -4.34 6.60
N ARG A 225 6.93 -5.15 7.49
CA ARG A 225 6.39 -6.41 8.04
C ARG A 225 6.27 -7.54 7.04
N ASP A 226 7.10 -7.49 6.01
CA ASP A 226 7.12 -8.50 4.97
C ASP A 226 5.74 -8.66 4.29
N GLU A 227 4.96 -7.57 4.27
CA GLU A 227 3.67 -7.47 3.56
C GLU A 227 3.93 -6.94 2.15
N ILE A 228 3.27 -7.51 1.16
CA ILE A 228 3.15 -6.96 -0.20
C ILE A 228 1.69 -6.87 -0.61
N ARG A 229 1.43 -6.06 -1.62
CA ARG A 229 0.14 -5.96 -2.28
C ARG A 229 0.31 -6.33 -3.74
N TYR A 230 -0.45 -7.30 -4.23
CA TYR A 230 -0.42 -7.71 -5.64
C TYR A 230 -1.81 -7.64 -6.26
N ASP A 231 -1.86 -7.64 -7.58
CA ASP A 231 -3.10 -7.64 -8.34
C ASP A 231 -3.52 -9.10 -8.61
N PRO A 232 -4.69 -9.56 -8.14
CA PRO A 232 -5.13 -10.92 -8.42
C PRO A 232 -5.34 -11.21 -9.90
N GLU A 233 -5.61 -10.20 -10.75
CA GLU A 233 -5.74 -10.38 -12.21
C GLU A 233 -4.38 -10.43 -12.91
N ASP A 234 -3.36 -9.78 -12.35
CA ASP A 234 -1.99 -9.73 -12.88
C ASP A 234 -0.96 -9.86 -11.73
N PRO A 235 -0.59 -11.11 -11.34
CA PRO A 235 0.29 -11.36 -10.21
C PRO A 235 1.71 -10.78 -10.37
N SER A 236 2.10 -10.37 -11.57
CA SER A 236 3.37 -9.70 -11.82
C SER A 236 3.42 -8.29 -11.22
N ARG A 237 2.24 -7.65 -11.05
CA ARG A 237 2.11 -6.31 -10.48
C ARG A 237 2.13 -6.37 -8.96
N VAL A 238 3.31 -6.13 -8.39
CA VAL A 238 3.54 -6.17 -6.94
C VAL A 238 4.00 -4.82 -6.42
N LEU A 239 3.40 -4.38 -5.31
CA LEU A 239 3.81 -3.20 -4.57
C LEU A 239 3.95 -3.48 -3.07
N ALA A 240 5.06 -3.01 -2.51
CA ALA A 240 5.26 -2.94 -1.08
C ALA A 240 4.42 -1.79 -0.46
N PRO A 241 3.53 -2.05 0.52
CA PRO A 241 2.70 -1.03 1.15
C PRO A 241 3.55 -0.10 2.04
N THR A 242 3.98 1.03 1.49
CA THR A 242 4.70 2.09 2.22
C THR A 242 3.75 3.21 2.65
N ARG A 243 3.05 3.06 3.79
CA ARG A 243 1.92 3.93 4.24
C ARG A 243 2.08 5.47 4.10
N ALA A 244 3.29 6.02 4.11
CA ALA A 244 3.51 7.47 4.09
C ALA A 244 4.61 7.95 3.13
N ALA A 245 5.39 7.06 2.53
CA ALA A 245 6.41 7.48 1.56
C ALA A 245 5.77 7.86 0.23
N TRP A 246 4.74 7.11 -0.19
CA TRP A 246 4.07 7.31 -1.48
C TRP A 246 3.38 8.65 -1.61
N LEU A 247 2.69 9.14 -0.56
CA LEU A 247 2.00 10.43 -0.60
C LEU A 247 3.01 11.57 -0.76
N GLY A 248 4.18 11.43 -0.11
CA GLY A 248 5.30 12.37 -0.28
C GLY A 248 5.94 12.30 -1.66
N ILE A 249 6.10 11.10 -2.24
CA ILE A 249 6.65 10.91 -3.59
C ILE A 249 5.67 11.42 -4.65
N ALA A 250 4.38 11.10 -4.53
CA ALA A 250 3.34 11.58 -5.43
C ALA A 250 3.17 13.09 -5.34
N LEU A 251 3.23 13.66 -4.13
CA LEU A 251 3.25 15.11 -3.92
C LEU A 251 4.50 15.74 -4.50
N ALA A 252 5.70 15.16 -4.29
CA ALA A 252 6.93 15.69 -4.85
C ALA A 252 6.95 15.62 -6.38
N ALA A 253 6.51 14.50 -6.97
CA ALA A 253 6.37 14.36 -8.41
C ALA A 253 5.33 15.35 -8.96
N PHE A 254 4.18 15.49 -8.30
CA PHE A 254 3.19 16.51 -8.67
C PHE A 254 3.80 17.91 -8.59
N MET A 255 4.51 18.26 -7.53
CA MET A 255 5.14 19.57 -7.38
C MET A 255 6.25 19.84 -8.42
N LEU A 256 7.01 18.82 -8.79
CA LEU A 256 8.14 18.95 -9.71
C LEU A 256 7.72 18.96 -11.18
N THR A 257 6.72 18.17 -11.56
CA THR A 257 6.34 18.00 -12.97
C THR A 257 4.88 18.34 -13.24
N GLY A 258 3.95 17.93 -12.36
CA GLY A 258 2.51 18.22 -12.52
C GLY A 258 2.15 19.71 -12.40
N PHE A 259 2.63 20.37 -11.34
CA PHE A 259 2.37 21.78 -11.05
C PHE A 259 2.92 22.68 -12.14
N TRP A 260 4.15 22.45 -12.58
CA TRP A 260 4.75 23.19 -13.70
C TRP A 260 4.09 22.88 -15.03
N GLY A 261 3.68 21.64 -15.27
CA GLY A 261 2.85 21.31 -16.42
C GLY A 261 1.55 22.12 -16.45
N VAL A 262 0.84 22.21 -15.32
CA VAL A 262 -0.39 23.02 -15.21
C VAL A 262 -0.10 24.51 -15.36
N ALA A 263 0.91 25.03 -14.65
CA ALA A 263 1.30 26.43 -14.70
C ALA A 263 1.72 26.86 -16.12
N CYS A 264 2.49 26.04 -16.83
CA CYS A 264 2.88 26.31 -18.21
C CYS A 264 1.73 26.14 -19.21
N GLY A 265 0.76 25.26 -18.91
CA GLY A 265 -0.39 24.99 -19.78
C GLY A 265 -1.52 26.03 -19.69
N ILE A 266 -1.79 26.59 -18.50
CA ILE A 266 -2.89 27.54 -18.28
C ILE A 266 -2.80 28.77 -19.20
N PRO A 267 -1.66 29.47 -19.34
CA PRO A 267 -1.55 30.63 -20.24
C PRO A 267 -1.85 30.27 -21.70
N ALA A 268 -1.44 29.07 -22.13
CA ALA A 268 -1.68 28.61 -23.49
C ALA A 268 -3.17 28.28 -23.72
N VAL A 269 -3.84 27.68 -22.74
CA VAL A 269 -5.29 27.43 -22.81
C VAL A 269 -6.08 28.74 -22.82
N LEU A 270 -5.73 29.70 -21.95
CA LEU A 270 -6.37 31.01 -21.91
C LEU A 270 -6.19 31.77 -23.23
N TRP A 271 -4.98 31.74 -23.79
CA TRP A 271 -4.70 32.35 -25.09
C TRP A 271 -5.50 31.69 -26.22
N VAL A 272 -5.62 30.36 -26.24
CA VAL A 272 -6.46 29.64 -27.23
C VAL A 272 -7.94 30.01 -27.07
N ILE A 273 -8.45 30.10 -25.84
CA ILE A 273 -9.83 30.53 -25.58
C ILE A 273 -10.05 31.97 -26.09
N GLU A 274 -9.11 32.87 -25.82
CA GLU A 274 -9.17 34.26 -26.27
C GLU A 274 -9.14 34.35 -27.81
N LEU A 275 -8.26 33.59 -28.46
CA LEU A 275 -8.18 33.51 -29.92
C LEU A 275 -9.48 32.96 -30.54
N LEU A 276 -10.10 31.95 -29.92
CA LEU A 276 -11.37 31.36 -30.37
C LEU A 276 -12.58 32.28 -30.10
N SER A 277 -12.45 33.25 -29.19
CA SER A 277 -13.51 34.21 -28.84
C SER A 277 -13.53 35.47 -29.71
N LEU A 278 -12.54 35.64 -30.59
CA LEU A 278 -12.53 36.75 -31.54
C LEU A 278 -13.64 36.55 -32.60
N PRO A 279 -14.45 37.59 -32.88
CA PRO A 279 -15.43 37.51 -33.95
C PRO A 279 -14.70 37.42 -35.29
N PHE A 280 -14.89 36.30 -35.97
CA PHE A 280 -14.47 36.10 -37.36
C PHE A 280 -15.34 36.89 -38.32
#